data_AF-A0A918ARZ6-F1
#
_entry.id   AF-A0A918ARZ6-F1
#
_cell.length_a   1.000
_cell.length_b   1.000
_cell.length_c   1.000
_cell.angle_alpha   90.00
_cell.angle_beta   90.00
_cell.angle_gamma   90.00
#
_symmetry.space_group_name_H-M   'P 1'
#
loop_
_entity.id
_entity.type
_entity.pdbx_description
1 polymer ?
#
loop_
_entity_poly.entity_id
_entity_poly.type
_entity_poly.pdbx_seq_one_letter_code
_entity_poly.pdbx_strand_id
1 'polypeptide(L)'
;MGTPHRATPLAEDAVRHYEGGALASIEHTRHGRVRLVQYFDRAWPDEELPRRHRERYGDTAFEVLTAPRPVSGGAVRSVLRFDASGALVEVAELETDTCGQARAEVRRKSNGTLRERVEYVRDDAGALLRTRIIGPDGALLREG
;
A
#
# COMPACT_ATOMS: atom_id res chain seq x y z
N MET A 1 -32.59 15.52 24.99
CA MET A 1 -32.28 14.60 23.88
C MET A 1 -31.18 15.21 23.05
N GLY A 2 -29.93 14.75 23.23
CA GLY A 2 -28.81 15.19 22.40
C GLY A 2 -28.77 14.36 21.14
N THR A 3 -28.87 15.00 19.98
CA THR A 3 -28.60 14.38 18.68
C THR A 3 -27.18 13.80 18.69
N PRO A 4 -26.95 12.53 18.32
CA PRO A 4 -25.59 12.04 18.18
C PRO A 4 -24.92 12.81 17.05
N HIS A 5 -23.91 13.61 17.38
CA HIS A 5 -23.01 14.18 16.39
C HIS A 5 -22.33 13.02 15.66
N ARG A 6 -22.82 12.71 14.46
CA ARG A 6 -22.15 11.82 13.53
C ARG A 6 -20.82 12.50 13.19
N ALA A 7 -19.72 12.00 13.76
CA ALA A 7 -18.39 12.47 13.40
C ALA A 7 -18.22 12.26 11.89
N THR A 8 -18.23 13.34 11.12
CA THR A 8 -17.87 13.30 9.71
C THR A 8 -16.43 12.78 9.64
N PRO A 9 -16.12 11.73 8.87
CA PRO A 9 -14.74 11.37 8.61
C PRO A 9 -14.07 12.59 7.98
N LEU A 10 -13.17 13.24 8.71
CA LEU A 10 -12.40 14.35 8.19
C LEU A 10 -11.56 13.81 7.03
N ALA A 11 -11.72 14.40 5.84
CA ALA A 11 -11.09 13.96 4.61
C ALA A 11 -9.58 13.76 4.82
N GLU A 12 -9.06 12.64 4.34
CA GLU A 12 -7.62 12.46 4.20
C GLU A 12 -7.18 13.33 3.01
N ASP A 13 -6.35 14.32 3.28
CA ASP A 13 -5.78 15.19 2.25
C ASP A 13 -4.46 14.58 1.78
N ALA A 14 -4.28 14.42 0.47
CA ALA A 14 -3.09 13.82 -0.12
C ALA A 14 -2.31 14.85 -0.96
N VAL A 15 -1.03 15.07 -0.62
CA VAL A 15 -0.12 15.94 -1.38
C VAL A 15 0.78 15.08 -2.28
N ARG A 16 0.82 15.40 -3.57
CA ARG A 16 1.60 14.67 -4.57
C ARG A 16 2.89 15.43 -4.90
N HIS A 17 4.02 14.73 -4.90
CA HIS A 17 5.32 15.26 -5.26
C HIS A 17 5.83 14.59 -6.52
N TYR A 18 6.34 15.39 -7.45
CA TYR A 18 6.86 14.92 -8.73
C TYR A 18 8.37 15.21 -8.82
N GLU A 19 9.12 14.27 -9.36
CA GLU A 19 10.56 14.38 -9.63
C GLU A 19 10.79 13.99 -11.10
N GLY A 20 11.43 14.87 -11.88
CA GLY A 20 11.64 14.61 -13.31
C GLY A 20 10.37 14.40 -14.13
N GLY A 21 9.22 14.93 -13.67
CA GLY A 21 7.91 14.75 -14.32
C GLY A 21 7.18 13.45 -13.96
N ALA A 22 7.78 12.57 -13.14
CA ALA A 22 7.14 11.35 -12.63
C ALA A 22 6.69 11.55 -11.18
N LEU A 23 5.62 10.85 -10.77
CA LEU A 23 5.16 10.86 -9.38
C LEU A 23 6.22 10.16 -8.51
N ALA A 24 6.81 10.90 -7.56
CA ALA A 24 7.89 10.41 -6.71
C ALA A 24 7.40 10.02 -5.32
N SER A 25 6.47 10.80 -4.75
CA SER A 25 5.87 10.47 -3.46
C SER A 25 4.47 11.07 -3.26
N ILE A 26 3.71 10.48 -2.34
CA ILE A 26 2.45 11.03 -1.82
C ILE A 26 2.54 11.15 -0.31
N GLU A 27 2.25 12.33 0.23
CA GLU A 27 2.06 12.56 1.65
C GLU A 27 0.56 12.46 1.98
N HIS A 28 0.18 11.51 2.81
CA HIS A 28 -1.18 11.37 3.31
C HIS A 28 -1.29 12.10 4.64
N THR A 29 -2.16 13.10 4.69
CA THR A 29 -2.35 13.95 5.86
C THR A 29 -3.73 13.78 6.46
N ARG A 30 -3.79 13.84 7.78
CA ARG A 30 -5.04 13.83 8.53
C ARG A 30 -4.96 14.82 9.67
N HIS A 31 -5.90 15.77 9.72
CA HIS A 31 -5.89 16.89 10.66
C HIS A 31 -4.60 17.72 10.58
N GLY A 32 -4.12 17.99 9.36
CA GLY A 32 -2.91 18.79 9.11
C GLY A 32 -1.60 18.13 9.52
N ARG A 33 -1.61 16.82 9.83
CA ARG A 33 -0.40 16.04 10.15
C ARG A 33 -0.21 14.92 9.15
N VAL A 34 1.02 14.75 8.66
CA VAL A 34 1.40 13.60 7.84
C VAL A 34 1.23 12.33 8.68
N ARG A 35 0.58 11.32 8.09
CA ARG A 35 0.34 10.00 8.70
C ARG A 35 1.10 8.89 7.98
N LEU A 36 1.26 9.05 6.68
CA LEU A 36 1.94 8.09 5.82
C LEU A 36 2.58 8.83 4.65
N VAL A 37 3.79 8.43 4.29
CA VAL A 37 4.40 8.83 3.01
C VAL A 37 4.56 7.60 2.14
N GLN A 38 4.07 7.64 0.91
CA GLN A 38 4.29 6.59 -0.09
C GLN A 38 5.34 7.06 -1.08
N TYR A 39 6.40 6.29 -1.28
CA TYR A 39 7.43 6.53 -2.29
C TYR A 39 7.23 5.59 -3.48
N PHE A 40 7.33 6.11 -4.69
CA PHE A 40 7.05 5.37 -5.92
C PHE A 40 8.31 5.07 -6.72
N ASP A 41 8.29 3.92 -7.40
CA ASP A 41 9.29 3.45 -8.35
C ASP A 41 10.74 3.48 -7.83
N ARG A 42 10.90 3.30 -6.51
CA ARG A 42 12.21 3.17 -5.87
C ARG A 42 12.73 1.75 -6.02
N ALA A 43 14.03 1.63 -6.27
CA ALA A 43 14.74 0.36 -6.11
C ALA A 43 14.79 0.00 -4.61
N TRP A 44 14.79 -1.29 -4.30
CA TRP A 44 14.94 -1.76 -2.93
C TRP A 44 15.99 -2.89 -2.87
N PRO A 45 16.91 -2.89 -1.87
CA PRO A 45 17.03 -1.95 -0.76
C PRO A 45 17.50 -0.53 -1.19
N ASP A 46 16.95 0.49 -0.54
CA ASP A 46 17.41 1.88 -0.63
C ASP A 46 17.89 2.30 0.78
N GLU A 47 19.20 2.31 0.98
CA GLU A 47 19.81 2.57 2.30
C GLU A 47 19.64 4.03 2.75
N GLU A 48 19.50 4.96 1.79
CA GLU A 48 19.42 6.39 2.06
C GLU A 48 17.99 6.86 2.33
N LEU A 49 16.99 6.18 1.75
CA LEU A 49 15.60 6.59 1.88
C LEU A 49 15.11 6.63 3.34
N PRO A 50 15.35 5.63 4.21
CA PRO A 50 14.95 5.71 5.62
C PRO A 50 15.58 6.91 6.34
N ARG A 51 16.86 7.21 6.07
CA ARG A 51 17.55 8.36 6.65
C ARG A 51 16.91 9.67 6.21
N ARG A 52 16.74 9.86 4.90
CA ARG A 52 16.11 11.07 4.32
C ARG A 52 14.66 11.24 4.75
N HIS A 53 13.92 10.13 4.86
CA HIS A 53 12.56 10.14 5.38
C HIS A 53 12.53 10.68 6.80
N ARG A 54 13.36 10.14 7.70
CA ARG A 54 13.44 10.58 9.10
C ARG A 54 13.84 12.05 9.22
N GLU A 55 14.78 12.52 8.40
CA GLU A 55 15.19 13.94 8.41
C GLU A 55 14.04 14.89 8.04
N ARG A 56 13.14 14.48 7.15
CA ARG A 56 12.05 15.33 6.66
C ARG A 56 10.74 15.16 7.44
N TYR A 57 10.39 13.93 7.79
CA TYR A 57 9.09 13.57 8.35
C TYR A 57 9.17 13.02 9.78
N GLY A 58 10.37 12.91 10.36
CA GLY A 58 10.58 12.35 11.69
C GLY A 58 10.16 10.88 11.78
N ASP A 59 9.52 10.54 12.89
CA ASP A 59 9.01 9.18 13.17
C ASP A 59 7.63 8.97 12.54
N THR A 60 7.55 9.13 11.22
CA THR A 60 6.33 8.90 10.45
C THR A 60 6.44 7.55 9.71
N ALA A 61 5.33 6.83 9.61
CA ALA A 61 5.31 5.59 8.83
C ALA A 61 5.45 5.89 7.33
N PHE A 62 6.02 4.97 6.59
CA PHE A 62 6.14 5.12 5.13
C PHE A 62 6.03 3.79 4.40
N GLU A 63 5.72 3.90 3.11
CA GLU A 63 5.70 2.77 2.20
C GLU A 63 6.62 3.03 1.01
N VAL A 64 7.23 1.96 0.52
CA VAL A 64 8.01 1.97 -0.72
C VAL A 64 7.32 1.06 -1.73
N LEU A 65 6.84 1.64 -2.82
CA LEU A 65 6.27 0.91 -3.95
C LEU A 65 7.36 0.78 -5.01
N THR A 66 7.78 -0.44 -5.27
CA THR A 66 8.81 -0.69 -6.29
C THR A 66 8.25 -0.46 -7.69
N ALA A 67 9.15 -0.29 -8.65
CA ALA A 67 8.78 -0.38 -10.07
C ALA A 67 8.07 -1.72 -10.34
N PRO A 68 6.99 -1.73 -11.15
CA PRO A 68 6.29 -2.96 -11.51
C PRO A 68 7.18 -3.84 -12.38
N ARG A 69 7.23 -5.13 -12.06
CA ARG A 69 7.92 -6.15 -12.84
C ARG A 69 6.91 -6.91 -13.71
N PRO A 70 7.12 -7.03 -15.03
CA PRO A 70 6.21 -7.77 -15.88
C PRO A 70 6.21 -9.26 -15.51
N VAL A 71 5.03 -9.87 -15.56
CA VAL A 71 4.82 -11.32 -15.40
C VAL A 71 3.83 -11.80 -16.46
N SER A 72 3.69 -13.12 -16.62
CA SER A 72 2.68 -13.65 -17.54
C SER A 72 1.29 -13.16 -17.14
N GLY A 73 0.61 -12.45 -18.05
CA GLY A 73 -0.74 -11.95 -17.84
C GLY A 73 -0.85 -10.68 -16.99
N GLY A 74 0.25 -9.95 -16.74
CA GLY A 74 0.21 -8.65 -16.06
C GLY A 74 1.54 -8.19 -15.47
N ALA A 75 1.49 -7.64 -14.26
CA ALA A 75 2.67 -7.17 -13.54
C ALA A 75 2.57 -7.44 -12.04
N VAL A 76 3.72 -7.47 -11.36
CA VAL A 76 3.80 -7.56 -9.91
C VAL A 76 4.64 -6.39 -9.41
N ARG A 77 4.18 -5.71 -8.37
CA ARG A 77 4.99 -4.74 -7.64
C ARG A 77 5.02 -5.04 -6.15
N SER A 78 6.15 -4.75 -5.52
CA SER A 78 6.29 -4.91 -4.08
C SER A 78 5.94 -3.60 -3.38
N VAL A 79 5.21 -3.70 -2.28
CA VAL A 79 4.91 -2.60 -1.35
C VAL A 79 5.54 -2.96 -0.02
N LEU A 80 6.60 -2.24 0.34
CA LEU A 80 7.30 -2.42 1.61
C LEU A 80 6.76 -1.40 2.61
N ARG A 81 6.23 -1.86 3.75
CA ARG A 81 5.67 -1.00 4.80
C ARG A 81 6.63 -0.87 5.96
N PHE A 82 6.92 0.36 6.33
CA PHE A 82 7.77 0.73 7.46
C PHE A 82 6.94 1.42 8.53
N ASP A 83 7.17 1.04 9.78
CA ASP A 83 6.57 1.75 10.91
C ASP A 83 7.28 3.08 11.19
N ALA A 84 6.76 3.83 12.16
CA ALA A 84 7.31 5.11 12.59
C ALA A 84 8.78 5.05 13.05
N SER A 85 9.27 3.89 13.49
CA SER A 85 10.68 3.73 13.87
C SER A 85 11.60 3.56 12.65
N GLY A 86 11.03 3.34 11.46
CA GLY A 86 11.76 2.99 10.24
C GLY A 86 12.04 1.50 10.11
N ALA A 87 11.41 0.65 10.92
CA ALA A 87 11.54 -0.79 10.79
C ALA A 87 10.58 -1.32 9.70
N LEU A 88 11.08 -2.21 8.84
CA LEU A 88 10.24 -2.96 7.90
C LEU A 88 9.32 -3.88 8.70
N VAL A 89 8.01 -3.73 8.53
CA VAL A 89 7.00 -4.52 9.26
C VAL A 89 6.21 -5.45 8.34
N GLU A 90 6.03 -5.07 7.08
CA GLU A 90 5.27 -5.87 6.11
C GLU A 90 5.83 -5.70 4.70
N VAL A 91 5.78 -6.77 3.92
CA VAL A 91 6.02 -6.78 2.48
C VAL A 91 4.77 -7.34 1.81
N ALA A 92 4.17 -6.55 0.94
CA ALA A 92 3.07 -6.99 0.10
C ALA A 92 3.53 -7.11 -1.37
N GLU A 93 3.05 -8.13 -2.07
CA GLU A 93 3.19 -8.25 -3.53
C GLU A 93 1.83 -8.02 -4.15
N LEU A 94 1.67 -6.91 -4.86
CA LEU A 94 0.46 -6.57 -5.59
C LEU A 94 0.58 -7.06 -7.03
N GLU A 95 -0.28 -8.01 -7.38
CA GLU A 95 -0.45 -8.54 -8.74
C GLU A 95 -1.52 -7.71 -9.46
N THR A 96 -1.17 -7.19 -10.63
CA THR A 96 -2.10 -6.51 -11.53
C THR A 96 -2.23 -7.27 -12.84
N ASP A 97 -3.37 -7.12 -13.52
CA ASP A 97 -3.55 -7.61 -14.88
C ASP A 97 -2.87 -6.72 -15.93
N THR A 98 -3.06 -7.07 -17.21
CA THR A 98 -2.55 -6.32 -18.37
C THR A 98 -3.16 -4.93 -18.52
N CYS A 99 -4.27 -4.65 -17.85
CA CYS A 99 -4.94 -3.35 -17.82
C CYS A 99 -4.57 -2.54 -16.56
N GLY A 100 -3.66 -3.06 -15.72
CA GLY A 100 -3.23 -2.43 -14.47
C GLY A 100 -4.21 -2.57 -13.30
N GLN A 101 -5.26 -3.39 -13.44
CA GLN A 101 -6.21 -3.64 -12.36
C GLN A 101 -5.65 -4.66 -11.38
N ALA A 102 -5.81 -4.40 -10.08
CA ALA A 102 -5.41 -5.34 -9.04
C ALA A 102 -6.20 -6.66 -9.16
N ARG A 103 -5.47 -7.77 -9.16
CA ARG A 103 -5.96 -9.15 -9.15
C ARG A 103 -5.78 -9.83 -7.80
N ALA A 104 -4.62 -9.63 -7.20
CA ALA A 104 -4.34 -10.16 -5.87
C ALA A 104 -3.26 -9.35 -5.14
N GLU A 105 -3.23 -9.50 -3.83
CA GLU A 105 -2.18 -8.98 -2.97
C GLU A 105 -1.74 -10.07 -1.99
N VAL A 106 -0.46 -10.42 -1.97
CA VAL A 106 0.08 -11.37 -0.98
C VAL A 106 0.84 -10.58 0.08
N ARG A 107 0.37 -10.63 1.32
CA ARG A 107 0.97 -9.89 2.46
C ARG A 107 1.77 -10.81 3.34
N ARG A 108 3.02 -10.43 3.61
CA ARG A 108 3.95 -11.16 4.48
C ARG A 108 4.50 -10.22 5.54
N LYS A 109 4.71 -10.73 6.74
CA LYS A 109 5.51 -10.04 7.76
C LYS A 109 6.94 -9.84 7.24
N SER A 110 7.68 -8.92 7.85
CA SER A 110 9.09 -8.66 7.50
C SER A 110 10.01 -9.88 7.62
N ASN A 111 9.65 -10.86 8.46
CA ASN A 111 10.36 -12.15 8.55
C ASN A 111 9.96 -13.17 7.46
N GLY A 112 9.17 -12.77 6.46
CA GLY A 112 8.69 -13.63 5.37
C GLY A 112 7.46 -14.48 5.69
N THR A 113 6.96 -14.46 6.92
CA THR A 113 5.77 -15.24 7.31
C THR A 113 4.53 -14.71 6.59
N LEU A 114 3.84 -15.58 5.85
CA LEU A 114 2.57 -15.26 5.19
C LEU A 114 1.53 -14.81 6.23
N ARG A 115 0.88 -13.68 5.96
CA ARG A 115 -0.29 -13.21 6.75
C ARG A 115 -1.58 -13.56 6.06
N GLU A 116 -1.71 -13.19 4.80
CA GLU A 116 -2.92 -13.41 4.01
C GLU A 116 -2.62 -13.20 2.51
N ARG A 117 -3.48 -13.76 1.67
CA ARG A 117 -3.65 -13.38 0.28
C ARG A 117 -5.02 -12.74 0.12
N VAL A 118 -5.06 -11.56 -0.47
CA VAL A 118 -6.29 -10.88 -0.86
C VAL A 118 -6.49 -11.09 -2.35
N GLU A 119 -7.67 -11.54 -2.78
CA GLU A 119 -8.01 -11.71 -4.19
C GLU A 119 -9.16 -10.79 -4.56
N TYR A 120 -9.03 -10.13 -5.71
CA TYR A 120 -10.00 -9.17 -6.25
C TYR A 120 -10.69 -9.81 -7.46
N VAL A 121 -11.94 -10.21 -7.29
CA VAL A 121 -12.76 -10.82 -8.34
C VAL A 121 -13.54 -9.71 -9.05
N ARG A 122 -13.39 -9.63 -10.37
CA ARG A 122 -14.03 -8.60 -11.21
C ARG A 122 -14.92 -9.24 -12.26
N ASP A 123 -15.89 -8.48 -12.76
CA ASP A 123 -16.65 -8.85 -13.94
C ASP A 123 -15.89 -8.50 -15.23
N ASP A 124 -16.50 -8.84 -16.38
CA ASP A 124 -15.93 -8.57 -17.70
C ASP A 124 -15.83 -7.07 -18.03
N ALA A 125 -16.57 -6.22 -17.30
CA ALA A 125 -16.47 -4.76 -17.39
C ALA A 125 -15.37 -4.19 -16.48
N GLY A 126 -14.70 -5.03 -15.68
CA GLY A 126 -13.66 -4.65 -14.74
C GLY A 126 -14.17 -4.14 -13.40
N ALA A 127 -15.48 -4.16 -13.14
CA ALA A 127 -16.05 -3.77 -11.86
C ALA A 127 -15.71 -4.81 -10.79
N LEU A 128 -15.35 -4.35 -9.59
CA LEU A 128 -15.05 -5.23 -8.46
C LEU A 128 -16.35 -5.89 -7.98
N LEU A 129 -16.42 -7.21 -8.12
CA LEU A 129 -17.54 -8.01 -7.64
C LEU A 129 -17.33 -8.44 -6.19
N ARG A 130 -16.13 -8.97 -5.88
CA ARG A 130 -15.82 -9.55 -4.57
C ARG A 130 -14.37 -9.38 -4.19
N THR A 131 -14.13 -9.33 -2.89
CA THR A 131 -12.80 -9.41 -2.28
C THR A 131 -12.73 -10.62 -1.36
N ARG A 132 -11.78 -11.53 -1.60
CA ARG A 132 -11.55 -12.71 -0.75
C ARG A 132 -10.27 -12.55 0.04
N ILE A 133 -10.31 -12.79 1.34
CA ILE A 133 -9.13 -12.82 2.22
C ILE A 133 -8.87 -14.27 2.60
N ILE A 134 -7.73 -14.77 2.18
CA ILE A 134 -7.29 -16.15 2.35
C ILE A 134 -6.14 -16.16 3.36
N GLY A 135 -6.26 -16.96 4.40
CA GLY A 135 -5.28 -17.07 5.48
C GLY A 135 -4.00 -17.81 5.06
N PRO A 136 -3.02 -17.90 5.96
CA PRO A 136 -1.74 -18.55 5.67
C PRO A 136 -1.84 -20.04 5.37
N ASP A 137 -2.90 -20.69 5.88
CA ASP A 137 -3.24 -22.09 5.69
C ASP A 137 -4.11 -22.36 4.45
N GLY A 138 -4.46 -21.30 3.70
CA GLY A 138 -5.36 -21.37 2.55
C GLY A 138 -6.85 -21.29 2.92
N ALA A 139 -7.20 -21.14 4.19
CA ALA A 139 -8.60 -21.00 4.60
C ALA A 139 -9.17 -19.63 4.21
N LEU A 140 -10.41 -19.58 3.74
CA LEU A 140 -11.11 -18.31 3.52
C LEU A 140 -11.46 -17.68 4.87
N LEU A 141 -10.85 -16.53 5.17
CA LEU A 141 -11.08 -15.76 6.39
C LEU A 141 -12.26 -14.80 6.25
N ARG A 142 -12.41 -14.18 5.08
CA ARG A 142 -13.47 -13.20 4.80
C ARG A 142 -13.78 -13.11 3.31
N GLU A 143 -15.04 -12.94 2.96
CA GLU A 143 -15.49 -12.52 1.63
C GLU A 143 -16.36 -11.27 1.80
N GLY A 144 -16.22 -10.30 0.90
CA GLY A 144 -17.02 -9.07 0.86
C GLY A 144 -17.19 -8.56 -0.55
#